data_AF-A0AAD7G2W4-F1
#
_entry.id   AF-A0AAD7G2W4-F1
#
_cell.length_a   1.000
_cell.length_b   1.000
_cell.length_c   1.000
_cell.angle_alpha   90.00
_cell.angle_beta   90.00
_cell.angle_gamma   90.00
#
_symmetry.space_group_name_H-M   'P 1'
#
loop_
_entity.id
_entity.type
_entity.pdbx_description
1 polymer ?
#
loop_
_entity_poly.entity_id
_entity_poly.type
_entity_poly.pdbx_seq_one_letter_code
_entity_poly.pdbx_strand_id
1 'polypeptide(L)'
;MIISSTTALSLRIVCRCRGDALSGNVPVGQETMQPETLEITNKLLDARPAALVKAEADTGNPLAALDYRVRLYHAPAAATPETQAMAHAMLVLWYIEHFRGSDKSIVARYLFAGAYHANESARIIQPVLPKGSAQLPELEFLYADVFKAFEDRKKQMSKEGEKMAVKRMERPLNYRCANPICPIESDASRILKQCSGACDKDKKSSYCSRECQRADWKNHKPFCKSGAPCSVIDREFVSPAARHVVPTGSISMPMGGINASSSTMTPEFMKEIKEQLDELIRTGGRR
;
A
#
# COMPACT_ATOMS: atom_id res chain seq x y z
N MET A 1 16.46 36.23 -43.57
CA MET A 1 15.78 34.93 -43.39
C MET A 1 16.10 34.47 -41.97
N ILE A 2 15.20 34.79 -41.03
CA ILE A 2 15.37 34.52 -39.59
C ILE A 2 14.27 33.52 -39.23
N ILE A 3 14.65 32.31 -38.82
CA ILE A 3 13.69 31.35 -38.27
C ILE A 3 13.76 31.50 -36.75
N SER A 4 12.81 32.24 -36.19
CA SER A 4 12.53 32.22 -34.76
C SER A 4 11.37 31.26 -34.54
N SER A 5 11.60 30.16 -33.82
CA SER A 5 10.56 29.22 -33.43
C SER A 5 10.61 29.06 -31.91
N THR A 6 9.83 29.87 -31.22
CA THR A 6 9.46 29.67 -29.82
C THR A 6 8.00 29.28 -29.78
N THR A 7 7.74 27.97 -29.74
CA THR A 7 6.43 27.42 -29.40
C THR A 7 6.44 27.12 -27.89
N ALA A 8 5.88 28.03 -27.10
CA ALA A 8 5.60 27.77 -25.69
C ALA A 8 4.29 26.97 -25.59
N LEU A 9 4.41 25.68 -25.32
CA LEU A 9 3.26 24.83 -24.98
C LEU A 9 2.84 25.15 -23.54
N SER A 10 1.77 25.93 -23.37
CA SER A 10 1.13 26.15 -22.07
C SER A 10 0.31 24.91 -21.71
N LEU A 11 0.90 23.99 -20.95
CA LEU A 11 0.19 22.86 -20.37
C LEU A 11 -0.46 23.32 -19.06
N ARG A 12 -1.70 23.81 -19.13
CA ARG A 12 -2.53 24.05 -17.94
C ARG A 12 -3.01 22.70 -17.40
N ILE A 13 -2.26 22.13 -16.46
CA ILE A 13 -2.78 21.03 -15.62
C ILE A 13 -3.68 21.67 -14.56
N VAL A 14 -4.99 21.63 -14.80
CA VAL A 14 -6.00 21.92 -13.78
C VAL A 14 -6.04 20.73 -12.83
N CYS A 15 -5.30 20.83 -11.73
CA CYS A 15 -5.41 19.87 -10.62
C CYS A 15 -6.74 20.13 -9.91
N ARG A 16 -7.79 19.44 -10.34
CA ARG A 16 -9.13 19.51 -9.73
C ARG A 16 -9.14 18.58 -8.51
N CYS A 17 -8.57 19.04 -7.40
CA CYS A 17 -8.81 18.40 -6.10
C CYS A 17 -10.29 18.62 -5.74
N ARG A 18 -11.14 17.64 -6.07
CA ARG A 18 -12.47 17.55 -5.45
C ARG A 18 -12.25 17.22 -3.99
N GLY A 19 -12.46 18.22 -3.13
CA GLY A 19 -12.66 18.02 -1.71
C GLY A 19 -14.02 17.39 -1.49
N ASP A 20 -14.08 16.06 -1.57
CA ASP A 20 -15.19 15.34 -0.95
C ASP A 20 -14.81 15.14 0.53
N ALA A 21 -15.61 15.76 1.39
CA ALA A 21 -15.43 15.81 2.82
C ALA A 21 -15.46 14.41 3.43
N LEU A 22 -14.31 13.87 3.78
CA LEU A 22 -14.19 12.78 4.75
C LEU A 22 -14.12 13.39 6.15
N SER A 23 -15.24 13.93 6.63
CA SER A 23 -15.42 14.36 8.03
C SER A 23 -15.77 13.18 8.94
N GLY A 24 -15.08 12.05 8.77
CA GLY A 24 -15.13 10.94 9.70
C GLY A 24 -14.16 11.22 10.83
N ASN A 25 -14.65 11.75 11.96
CA ASN A 25 -13.91 11.81 13.21
C ASN A 25 -13.58 10.37 13.65
N VAL A 26 -12.41 9.87 13.25
CA VAL A 26 -11.80 8.71 13.89
C VAL A 26 -11.22 9.23 15.21
N PRO A 27 -11.70 8.79 16.37
CA PRO A 27 -11.05 9.13 17.63
C PRO A 27 -9.66 8.52 17.60
N VAL A 28 -8.66 9.34 17.30
CA VAL A 28 -7.26 9.02 17.52
C VAL A 28 -7.15 8.81 19.03
N GLY A 29 -6.95 7.56 19.45
CA GLY A 29 -6.65 7.25 20.84
C GLY A 29 -5.43 8.06 21.24
N GLN A 30 -5.63 9.09 22.06
CA GLN A 30 -4.53 9.83 22.66
C GLN A 30 -3.91 8.91 23.70
N GLU A 31 -2.90 8.15 23.31
CA GLU A 31 -1.98 7.57 24.28
C GLU A 31 -1.31 8.74 25.01
N THR A 32 -1.77 9.01 26.22
CA THR A 32 -1.15 10.02 27.10
C THR A 32 0.20 9.47 27.52
N MET A 33 1.26 10.15 27.08
CA MET A 33 2.64 9.84 27.49
C MET A 33 2.72 9.85 29.02
N GLN A 34 3.36 8.82 29.60
CA GLN A 34 3.51 8.70 31.05
C GLN A 34 4.17 9.97 31.62
N PRO A 35 3.69 10.54 32.74
CA PRO A 35 4.19 11.80 33.30
C PRO A 35 5.70 11.82 33.55
N GLU A 36 6.25 10.68 33.98
CA GLU A 36 7.69 10.50 34.23
C GLU A 36 8.52 10.62 32.94
N THR A 37 8.02 10.07 31.83
CA THR A 37 8.66 10.20 30.52
C THR A 37 8.68 11.66 30.07
N LEU A 38 7.60 12.41 30.31
CA LEU A 38 7.51 13.83 29.96
C LEU A 38 8.51 14.68 30.76
N GLU A 39 8.69 14.40 32.05
CA GLU A 39 9.67 15.10 32.89
C GLU A 39 11.11 14.83 32.42
N ILE A 40 11.44 13.59 32.08
CA ILE A 40 12.76 13.22 31.54
C ILE A 40 13.00 13.89 30.20
N THR A 41 12.01 13.88 29.30
CA THR A 41 12.10 14.55 28.01
C THR A 41 12.32 16.05 28.20
N ASN A 42 11.55 16.73 29.05
CA ASN A 42 11.72 18.15 29.30
C ASN A 42 13.10 18.48 29.88
N LYS A 43 13.63 17.67 30.81
CA LYS A 43 15.00 17.84 31.33
C LYS A 43 16.07 17.71 30.23
N LEU A 44 15.90 16.76 29.31
CA LEU A 44 16.81 16.59 28.17
C LEU A 44 16.71 17.76 27.19
N LEU A 45 15.53 18.32 26.99
CA LEU A 45 15.34 19.52 26.19
C LEU A 45 15.98 20.73 26.88
N ASP A 46 15.76 20.94 28.17
CA ASP A 46 16.28 22.12 28.88
C ASP A 46 17.81 22.11 29.03
N ALA A 47 18.44 20.93 28.98
CA ALA A 47 19.89 20.76 29.10
C ALA A 47 20.69 21.45 27.98
N ARG A 48 20.05 21.77 26.83
CA ARG A 48 20.72 22.45 25.72
C ARG A 48 19.95 23.73 25.33
N PRO A 49 20.63 24.86 25.10
CA PRO A 49 19.96 26.07 24.61
C PRO A 49 19.32 25.82 23.24
N ALA A 50 18.04 26.17 23.09
CA ALA A 50 17.30 25.96 21.84
C ALA A 50 17.97 26.62 20.63
N ALA A 51 18.62 27.78 20.81
CA ALA A 51 19.36 28.48 19.76
C ALA A 51 20.57 27.67 19.24
N LEU A 52 21.27 26.96 20.12
CA LEU A 52 22.40 26.09 19.75
C LEU A 52 21.91 24.86 18.98
N VAL A 53 20.86 24.21 19.49
CA VAL A 53 20.27 23.04 18.84
C VAL A 53 19.73 23.40 17.45
N LYS A 54 19.10 24.57 17.32
CA LYS A 54 18.67 25.10 16.02
C LYS A 54 19.84 25.31 15.08
N ALA A 55 20.90 25.99 15.53
CA ALA A 55 22.07 26.25 14.69
C ALA A 55 22.71 24.96 14.18
N GLU A 56 22.85 23.94 15.04
CA GLU A 56 23.36 22.63 14.63
C GLU A 56 22.43 21.91 13.66
N ALA A 57 21.11 21.98 13.89
CA ALA A 57 20.12 21.45 12.97
C ALA A 57 20.23 22.13 11.59
N ASP A 58 20.34 23.45 11.55
CA ASP A 58 20.52 24.24 10.32
C ASP A 58 21.82 23.86 9.56
N THR A 59 22.86 23.40 10.27
CA THR A 59 24.09 22.85 9.65
C THR A 59 23.98 21.38 9.20
N GLY A 60 22.82 20.76 9.34
CA GLY A 60 22.57 19.39 8.89
C GLY A 60 22.85 18.31 9.94
N ASN A 61 23.01 18.64 11.23
CA ASN A 61 23.15 17.62 12.26
C ASN A 61 21.81 16.89 12.51
N PRO A 62 21.74 15.56 12.27
CA PRO A 62 20.49 14.82 12.31
C PRO A 62 19.89 14.67 13.73
N LEU A 63 20.74 14.53 14.74
CA LEU A 63 20.29 14.41 16.13
C LEU A 63 19.81 15.75 16.66
N ALA A 64 20.47 16.84 16.27
CA ALA A 64 20.01 18.19 16.58
C ALA A 64 18.70 18.53 15.88
N ALA A 65 18.49 18.09 14.62
CA ALA A 65 17.22 18.26 13.92
C ALA A 65 16.06 17.51 14.60
N LEU A 66 16.31 16.28 15.07
CA LEU A 66 15.33 15.52 15.84
C LEU A 66 15.00 16.21 17.17
N ASP A 67 16.03 16.62 17.93
CA ASP A 67 15.88 17.34 19.20
C ASP A 67 15.13 18.67 19.02
N TYR A 68 15.50 19.45 18.00
CA TYR A 68 14.84 20.70 17.65
C TYR A 68 13.36 20.51 17.33
N ARG A 69 12.99 19.45 16.61
CA ARG A 69 11.58 19.14 16.35
C ARG A 69 10.82 18.77 17.62
N VAL A 70 11.42 17.97 18.51
CA VAL A 70 10.79 17.62 19.80
C VAL A 70 10.50 18.92 20.57
N ARG A 71 11.42 19.89 20.58
CA ARG A 71 11.19 21.22 21.16
C ARG A 71 10.04 21.97 20.49
N LEU A 72 9.98 21.99 19.16
CA LEU A 72 8.89 22.64 18.42
C LEU A 72 7.53 21.98 18.70
N TYR A 73 7.51 20.66 18.90
CA TYR A 73 6.30 19.91 19.25
C TYR A 73 5.80 20.23 20.67
N HIS A 74 6.73 20.44 21.61
CA HIS A 74 6.40 20.82 22.99
C HIS A 74 6.16 22.32 23.19
N ALA A 75 6.57 23.17 22.24
CA ALA A 75 6.31 24.62 22.24
C ALA A 75 5.60 25.09 20.96
N PRO A 76 4.43 24.52 20.60
CA PRO A 76 3.77 24.80 19.32
C PRO A 76 3.31 26.26 19.20
N ALA A 77 3.07 26.94 20.32
CA ALA A 77 2.66 28.34 20.35
C ALA A 77 3.80 29.32 19.98
N ALA A 78 5.06 28.91 20.08
CA ALA A 78 6.22 29.77 19.79
C ALA A 78 6.78 29.58 18.37
N ALA A 79 6.39 28.50 17.69
CA ALA A 79 6.91 28.14 16.38
C ALA A 79 6.01 28.66 15.26
N THR A 80 6.60 29.37 14.28
CA THR A 80 5.86 29.77 13.09
C THR A 80 5.54 28.53 12.23
N PRO A 81 4.45 28.54 11.43
CA PRO A 81 4.14 27.41 10.54
C PRO A 81 5.28 27.06 9.59
N GLU A 82 6.06 28.04 9.12
CA GLU A 82 7.25 27.82 8.30
C GLU A 82 8.31 27.01 9.04
N THR A 83 8.55 27.35 10.31
CA THR A 83 9.52 26.64 11.16
C THR A 83 9.09 25.20 11.40
N GLN A 84 7.79 24.99 11.65
CA GLN A 84 7.23 23.65 11.83
C GLN A 84 7.31 22.82 10.53
N ALA A 85 6.94 23.40 9.39
CA ALA A 85 7.03 22.75 8.09
C ALA A 85 8.48 22.38 7.74
N MET A 86 9.43 23.31 7.94
CA MET A 86 10.85 23.07 7.74
C MET A 86 11.37 21.90 8.58
N ALA A 87 11.01 21.82 9.86
CA ALA A 87 11.40 20.72 10.73
C ALA A 87 10.86 19.36 10.23
N HIS A 88 9.65 19.33 9.68
CA HIS A 88 9.10 18.15 9.04
C HIS A 88 9.84 17.79 7.73
N ALA A 89 10.14 18.76 6.88
CA ALA A 89 10.90 18.57 5.65
C ALA A 89 12.33 18.02 5.92
N MET A 90 13.02 18.54 6.95
CA MET A 90 14.34 18.05 7.36
C MET A 90 14.31 16.57 7.77
N LEU A 91 13.22 16.07 8.35
CA LEU A 91 13.09 14.65 8.66
C LEU A 91 12.85 13.78 7.44
N VAL A 92 12.16 14.30 6.43
CA VAL A 92 12.07 13.61 5.13
C VAL A 92 13.47 13.40 4.58
N LEU A 93 14.30 14.45 4.58
CA LEU A 93 15.70 14.35 4.16
C LEU A 93 16.48 13.37 5.03
N TRP A 94 16.31 13.41 6.35
CA TRP A 94 16.95 12.46 7.25
C TRP A 94 16.60 11.00 6.92
N TYR A 95 15.31 10.71 6.71
CA TYR A 95 14.84 9.37 6.34
C TYR A 95 15.32 8.93 4.95
N ILE A 96 15.68 9.85 4.06
CA ILE A 96 16.20 9.52 2.72
C ILE A 96 17.73 9.38 2.76
N GLU A 97 18.42 10.34 3.37
CA GLU A 97 19.88 10.43 3.39
C GLU A 97 20.54 9.37 4.26
N HIS A 98 19.88 8.95 5.35
CA HIS A 98 20.36 7.85 6.18
C HIS A 98 20.58 6.55 5.36
N PHE A 99 19.93 6.41 4.21
CA PHE A 99 20.07 5.25 3.33
C PHE A 99 20.91 5.50 2.08
N ARG A 100 21.25 6.75 1.76
CA ARG A 100 22.01 7.07 0.52
C ARG A 100 23.44 6.51 0.51
N GLY A 101 24.00 6.19 1.68
CA GLY A 101 25.37 5.65 1.82
C GLY A 101 25.46 4.19 2.25
N SER A 102 24.33 3.50 2.43
CA SER A 102 24.32 2.09 2.80
C SER A 102 23.76 1.26 1.65
N ASP A 103 24.39 0.13 1.31
CA ASP A 103 23.84 -0.89 0.39
C ASP A 103 22.51 -1.51 0.90
N LYS A 104 21.92 -0.95 1.96
CA LYS A 104 20.68 -1.41 2.57
C LYS A 104 19.53 -0.73 1.85
N SER A 105 18.57 -1.55 1.42
CA SER A 105 17.27 -1.08 0.98
C SER A 105 16.60 -0.24 2.08
N ILE A 106 15.91 0.84 1.68
CA ILE A 106 15.09 1.63 2.61
C ILE A 106 14.05 0.70 3.23
N VAL A 107 14.07 0.55 4.55
CA VAL A 107 13.06 -0.24 5.26
C VAL A 107 11.72 0.47 5.11
N ALA A 108 10.67 -0.25 4.72
CA ALA A 108 9.34 0.31 4.42
C ALA A 108 8.81 1.27 5.51
N ARG A 109 9.09 0.97 6.79
CA ARG A 109 8.71 1.85 7.92
C ARG A 109 9.24 3.28 7.80
N TYR A 110 10.46 3.46 7.28
CA TYR A 110 11.08 4.77 7.13
C TYR A 110 10.54 5.53 5.92
N LEU A 111 10.17 4.79 4.86
CA LEU A 111 9.45 5.38 3.73
C LEU A 111 8.09 5.94 4.18
N PHE A 112 7.32 5.19 4.97
CA PHE A 112 6.04 5.66 5.51
C PHE A 112 6.21 6.85 6.47
N ALA A 113 7.23 6.83 7.32
CA ALA A 113 7.53 7.94 8.22
C ALA A 113 7.93 9.22 7.46
N GLY A 114 8.79 9.09 6.44
CA GLY A 114 9.14 10.18 5.53
C GLY A 114 7.90 10.74 4.81
N ALA A 115 7.05 9.87 4.25
CA ALA A 115 5.81 10.30 3.60
C ALA A 115 4.85 11.04 4.55
N TYR A 116 4.71 10.55 5.79
CA TYR A 116 3.91 11.23 6.81
C TYR A 116 4.45 12.64 7.10
N HIS A 117 5.77 12.81 7.27
CA HIS A 117 6.34 14.14 7.51
C HIS A 117 6.27 15.05 6.28
N ALA A 118 6.39 14.51 5.06
CA ALA A 118 6.16 15.28 3.85
C ALA A 118 4.72 15.85 3.81
N ASN A 119 3.73 15.00 4.10
CA ASN A 119 2.33 15.42 4.16
C ASN A 119 2.08 16.47 5.25
N GLU A 120 2.67 16.27 6.43
CA GLU A 120 2.49 17.20 7.55
C GLU A 120 3.17 18.54 7.28
N SER A 121 4.37 18.55 6.67
CA SER A 121 5.02 19.76 6.18
C SER A 121 4.13 20.52 5.21
N ALA A 122 3.55 19.83 4.22
CA ALA A 122 2.68 20.43 3.23
C ALA A 122 1.39 20.99 3.84
N ARG A 123 0.80 20.26 4.81
CA ARG A 123 -0.41 20.68 5.53
C ARG A 123 -0.17 21.94 6.35
N ILE A 124 0.94 22.01 7.06
CA ILE A 124 1.29 23.13 7.95
C ILE A 124 1.58 24.39 7.15
N ILE A 125 2.30 24.29 6.02
CA ILE A 125 2.68 25.47 5.23
C ILE A 125 1.51 26.03 4.41
N GLN A 126 0.51 25.20 4.08
CA GLN A 126 -0.61 25.56 3.19
C GLN A 126 -1.30 26.91 3.51
N PRO A 127 -1.59 27.26 4.78
CA PRO A 127 -2.27 28.52 5.10
C PRO A 127 -1.39 29.76 4.90
N VAL A 128 -0.07 29.59 4.90
CA VAL A 128 0.91 30.70 4.79
C VAL A 128 1.36 30.92 3.35
N LEU A 129 1.12 29.94 2.48
CA LEU A 129 1.39 30.08 1.05
C LEU A 129 0.56 31.22 0.45
N PRO A 130 1.18 32.16 -0.29
CA PRO A 130 0.45 33.19 -1.01
C PRO A 130 -0.64 32.54 -1.87
N LYS A 131 -1.86 33.08 -1.83
CA LYS A 131 -2.94 32.62 -2.73
C LYS A 131 -2.47 32.80 -4.18
N GLY A 132 -2.10 31.69 -4.83
CA GLY A 132 -1.50 31.68 -6.19
C GLY A 132 -0.05 31.16 -6.26
N SER A 133 0.60 30.83 -5.15
CA SER A 133 1.96 30.26 -5.11
C SER A 133 2.02 28.78 -5.50
N ALA A 134 1.29 28.37 -6.54
CA ALA A 134 1.38 27.03 -7.11
C ALA A 134 2.78 26.70 -7.68
N GLN A 135 3.72 27.64 -7.60
CA GLN A 135 5.10 27.55 -8.06
C GLN A 135 6.03 27.74 -6.86
N LEU A 136 6.16 26.71 -6.03
CA LEU A 136 7.35 26.55 -5.21
C LEU A 136 8.27 25.60 -5.97
N PRO A 137 9.34 26.09 -6.63
CA PRO A 137 10.26 25.26 -7.40
C PRO A 137 10.86 24.11 -6.58
N GLU A 138 11.02 24.30 -5.27
CA GLU A 138 11.51 23.29 -4.34
C GLU A 138 10.51 22.14 -4.16
N LEU A 139 9.21 22.47 -4.13
CA LEU A 139 8.14 21.48 -4.10
C LEU A 139 8.06 20.76 -5.45
N GLU A 140 8.23 21.47 -6.55
CA GLU A 140 8.25 20.91 -7.91
C GLU A 140 9.41 19.92 -8.11
N PHE A 141 10.60 20.21 -7.58
CA PHE A 141 11.75 19.33 -7.64
C PHE A 141 11.53 18.02 -6.86
N LEU A 142 11.04 18.11 -5.62
CA LEU A 142 10.73 16.92 -4.82
C LEU A 142 9.55 16.13 -5.43
N TYR A 143 8.58 16.81 -6.02
CA TYR A 143 7.43 16.15 -6.65
C TYR A 143 7.84 15.40 -7.92
N ALA A 144 8.80 15.91 -8.70
CA ALA A 144 9.28 15.25 -9.91
C ALA A 144 9.89 13.87 -9.62
N ASP A 145 10.75 13.77 -8.60
CA ASP A 145 11.38 12.51 -8.20
C ASP A 145 10.37 11.52 -7.60
N VAL A 146 9.45 12.00 -6.76
CA VAL A 146 8.37 11.17 -6.20
C VAL A 146 7.44 10.66 -7.29
N PHE A 147 7.05 11.52 -8.23
CA PHE A 147 6.16 11.14 -9.33
C PHE A 147 6.85 10.16 -10.29
N LYS A 148 8.13 10.38 -10.58
CA LYS A 148 8.94 9.44 -11.36
C LYS A 148 9.01 8.07 -10.67
N ALA A 149 9.31 8.03 -9.37
CA ALA A 149 9.34 6.79 -8.59
C ALA A 149 7.97 6.08 -8.59
N PHE A 150 6.88 6.84 -8.49
CA PHE A 150 5.52 6.33 -8.60
C PHE A 150 5.23 5.69 -9.98
N GLU A 151 5.56 6.39 -11.07
CA GLU A 151 5.38 5.87 -12.43
C GLU A 151 6.27 4.64 -12.70
N ASP A 152 7.50 4.63 -12.21
CA ASP A 152 8.38 3.47 -12.32
C ASP A 152 7.83 2.28 -11.54
N ARG A 153 7.28 2.49 -10.34
CA ARG A 153 6.58 1.44 -9.58
C ARG A 153 5.35 0.93 -10.31
N LYS A 154 4.56 1.81 -10.93
CA LYS A 154 3.39 1.42 -11.73
C LYS A 154 3.78 0.56 -12.93
N LYS A 155 4.86 0.92 -13.64
CA LYS A 155 5.42 0.10 -14.73
C LYS A 155 5.92 -1.25 -14.22
N GLN A 156 6.60 -1.29 -13.07
CA GLN A 156 7.03 -2.53 -12.45
C GLN A 156 5.83 -3.44 -12.14
N MET A 157 4.79 -2.91 -11.50
CA MET A 157 3.59 -3.67 -11.17
C MET A 157 2.87 -4.19 -12.43
N SER A 158 2.83 -3.40 -13.51
CA SER A 158 2.29 -3.85 -14.81
C SER A 158 3.07 -5.04 -15.36
N LYS A 159 4.40 -4.94 -15.43
CA LYS A 159 5.27 -6.02 -15.91
C LYS A 159 5.17 -7.28 -15.05
N GLU A 160 5.04 -7.14 -13.73
CA GLU A 160 4.81 -8.26 -12.82
C GLU A 160 3.44 -8.90 -13.06
N GLY A 161 2.40 -8.09 -13.28
CA GLY A 161 1.06 -8.56 -13.63
C GLY A 161 1.04 -9.35 -14.95
N GLU A 162 1.71 -8.86 -15.99
CA GLU A 162 1.86 -9.56 -17.27
C GLU A 162 2.58 -10.91 -17.10
N LYS A 163 3.70 -10.94 -16.36
CA LYS A 163 4.41 -12.19 -16.05
C LYS A 163 3.52 -13.18 -15.29
N MET A 164 2.69 -12.70 -14.38
CA MET A 164 1.75 -13.54 -13.66
C MET A 164 0.62 -14.06 -14.56
N ALA A 165 0.11 -13.24 -15.48
CA ALA A 165 -0.87 -13.67 -16.47
C ALA A 165 -0.31 -14.80 -17.36
N VAL A 166 0.94 -14.67 -17.83
CA VAL A 166 1.63 -15.74 -18.60
C VAL A 166 1.71 -17.03 -17.78
N LYS A 167 2.16 -16.95 -16.52
CA LYS A 167 2.23 -18.13 -15.62
C LYS A 167 0.86 -18.78 -15.37
N ARG A 168 -0.22 -17.99 -15.30
CA ARG A 168 -1.59 -18.51 -15.16
C ARG A 168 -2.03 -19.27 -16.41
N MET A 169 -1.67 -18.77 -17.60
CA MET A 169 -1.97 -19.47 -18.86
C MET A 169 -1.19 -20.78 -19.01
N GLU A 170 0.08 -20.82 -18.56
CA GLU A 170 0.89 -22.04 -18.62
C GLU A 170 0.38 -23.15 -17.68
N ARG A 171 -0.21 -22.78 -16.52
CA ARG A 171 -0.63 -23.74 -15.49
C ARG A 171 -1.92 -23.29 -14.79
N PRO A 172 -3.07 -23.28 -15.48
CA PRO A 172 -4.31 -22.70 -14.97
C PRO A 172 -4.80 -23.36 -13.67
N LEU A 173 -4.55 -24.67 -13.51
CA LEU A 173 -4.99 -25.46 -12.35
C LEU A 173 -4.29 -25.12 -11.03
N ASN A 174 -3.17 -24.40 -11.08
CA ASN A 174 -2.41 -24.02 -9.88
C ASN A 174 -2.90 -22.73 -9.23
N TYR A 175 -3.71 -21.94 -9.91
CA TYR A 175 -4.13 -20.61 -9.47
C TYR A 175 -5.63 -20.51 -9.17
N ARG A 176 -6.39 -21.60 -9.38
CA ARG A 176 -7.83 -21.62 -9.18
C ARG A 176 -8.23 -22.83 -8.33
N CYS A 177 -9.22 -22.62 -7.47
CA CYS A 177 -9.83 -23.74 -6.78
C CYS A 177 -10.55 -24.66 -7.79
N ALA A 178 -10.26 -25.95 -7.77
CA ALA A 178 -10.88 -26.93 -8.65
C ALA A 178 -12.35 -27.23 -8.30
N ASN A 179 -12.82 -26.85 -7.10
CA ASN A 179 -14.22 -27.00 -6.75
C ASN A 179 -15.08 -26.05 -7.61
N PRO A 180 -16.00 -26.57 -8.46
CA PRO A 180 -16.73 -25.76 -9.44
C PRO A 180 -17.63 -24.68 -8.84
N ILE A 181 -18.00 -24.80 -7.56
CA ILE A 181 -18.81 -23.77 -6.87
C ILE A 181 -17.94 -22.72 -6.15
N CYS A 182 -16.62 -22.88 -6.11
CA CYS A 182 -15.72 -22.00 -5.38
C CYS A 182 -15.06 -20.99 -6.34
N PRO A 183 -15.34 -19.68 -6.24
CA PRO A 183 -14.78 -18.68 -7.13
C PRO A 183 -13.36 -18.22 -6.72
N ILE A 184 -12.74 -18.86 -5.74
CA ILE A 184 -11.44 -18.45 -5.20
C ILE A 184 -10.33 -18.69 -6.23
N GLU A 185 -9.65 -17.60 -6.57
CA GLU A 185 -8.45 -17.55 -7.38
C GLU A 185 -7.31 -16.95 -6.55
N SER A 186 -6.13 -17.54 -6.68
CA SER A 186 -4.92 -17.14 -5.95
C SER A 186 -3.88 -16.65 -6.93
N ASP A 187 -3.19 -15.56 -6.58
CA ASP A 187 -2.03 -15.09 -7.33
C ASP A 187 -0.78 -15.93 -7.06
N ALA A 188 -0.72 -16.63 -5.92
CA ALA A 188 0.39 -17.50 -5.59
C ALA A 188 -0.05 -18.97 -5.65
N SER A 189 0.64 -19.75 -6.48
CA SER A 189 0.38 -21.19 -6.62
C SER A 189 0.56 -21.99 -5.32
N ARG A 190 1.36 -21.46 -4.37
CA ARG A 190 1.64 -22.10 -3.09
C ARG A 190 0.50 -22.01 -2.07
N ILE A 191 -0.49 -21.14 -2.30
CA ILE A 191 -1.60 -20.92 -1.35
C ILE A 191 -2.64 -22.06 -1.44
N LEU A 192 -2.80 -22.66 -2.61
CA LEU A 192 -3.77 -23.74 -2.82
C LEU A 192 -3.15 -25.10 -2.49
N LYS A 193 -3.90 -25.93 -1.76
CA LYS A 193 -3.51 -27.30 -1.43
C LYS A 193 -3.80 -28.21 -2.61
N GLN A 194 -2.77 -28.86 -3.13
CA GLN A 194 -2.92 -29.84 -4.20
C GLN A 194 -3.51 -31.16 -3.70
N CYS A 195 -4.20 -31.88 -4.59
CA CYS A 195 -4.71 -33.22 -4.29
C CYS A 195 -3.58 -34.17 -3.84
N SER A 196 -3.79 -34.90 -2.75
CA SER A 196 -2.82 -35.87 -2.20
C SER A 196 -2.82 -37.22 -2.92
N GLY A 197 -3.66 -37.41 -3.93
CA GLY A 197 -3.76 -38.68 -4.67
C GLY A 197 -2.63 -38.90 -5.70
N ALA A 198 -2.73 -40.03 -6.40
CA ALA A 198 -1.76 -40.53 -7.38
C ALA A 198 -1.90 -39.93 -8.78
N CYS A 199 -2.73 -38.90 -8.95
CA CYS A 199 -2.83 -38.16 -10.22
C CYS A 199 -1.52 -37.46 -10.57
N ASP A 200 -1.28 -37.34 -11.88
CA ASP A 200 -0.09 -36.73 -12.44
C ASP A 200 0.04 -35.26 -11.98
N LYS A 201 1.28 -34.78 -11.78
CA LYS A 201 1.57 -33.47 -11.17
C LYS A 201 1.00 -32.29 -11.97
N ASP A 202 0.95 -32.42 -13.28
CA ASP A 202 0.40 -31.46 -14.25
C ASP A 202 -1.13 -31.42 -14.23
N LYS A 203 -1.80 -32.53 -13.91
CA LYS A 203 -3.27 -32.67 -13.85
C LYS A 203 -3.82 -32.59 -12.42
N LYS A 204 -2.94 -32.35 -11.44
CA LYS A 204 -3.30 -32.36 -10.03
C LYS A 204 -4.11 -31.12 -9.69
N SER A 205 -5.36 -31.33 -9.31
CA SER A 205 -6.27 -30.26 -8.89
C SER A 205 -5.79 -29.55 -7.63
N SER A 206 -6.02 -28.24 -7.56
CA SER A 206 -5.67 -27.38 -6.41
C SER A 206 -6.94 -26.89 -5.70
N TYR A 207 -6.92 -26.85 -4.37
CA TYR A 207 -8.08 -26.46 -3.55
C TYR A 207 -7.68 -25.40 -2.52
N CYS A 208 -8.54 -24.42 -2.28
CA CYS A 208 -8.33 -23.43 -1.22
C CYS A 208 -8.48 -24.04 0.18
N SER A 209 -9.25 -25.13 0.31
CA SER A 209 -9.56 -25.77 1.59
C SER A 209 -9.84 -27.27 1.45
N ARG A 210 -9.83 -28.02 2.57
CA ARG A 210 -10.16 -29.45 2.58
C ARG A 210 -11.65 -29.69 2.29
N GLU A 211 -12.51 -28.75 2.65
CA GLU A 211 -13.95 -28.79 2.40
C GLU A 211 -14.21 -28.73 0.89
N CYS A 212 -13.53 -27.83 0.17
CA CYS A 212 -13.61 -27.76 -1.30
C CYS A 212 -13.10 -29.04 -1.97
N GLN A 213 -12.02 -29.64 -1.45
CA GLN A 213 -11.52 -30.91 -1.95
C GLN A 213 -12.53 -32.05 -1.75
N ARG A 214 -13.17 -32.15 -0.58
CA ARG A 214 -14.20 -33.16 -0.31
C ARG A 214 -15.44 -32.97 -1.18
N ALA A 215 -15.87 -31.72 -1.38
CA ALA A 215 -17.01 -31.39 -2.22
C ALA A 215 -16.79 -31.81 -3.68
N ASP A 216 -15.59 -31.59 -4.21
CA ASP A 216 -15.22 -31.96 -5.57
C ASP A 216 -14.80 -33.45 -5.72
N TRP A 217 -14.59 -34.16 -4.62
CA TRP A 217 -14.04 -35.53 -4.63
C TRP A 217 -14.84 -36.49 -5.50
N LYS A 218 -16.17 -36.39 -5.52
CA LYS A 218 -17.02 -37.25 -6.37
C LYS A 218 -16.70 -37.10 -7.86
N ASN A 219 -16.36 -35.88 -8.30
CA ASN A 219 -15.99 -35.57 -9.68
C ASN A 219 -14.53 -35.91 -9.98
N HIS A 220 -13.62 -35.63 -9.04
CA HIS A 220 -12.18 -35.86 -9.23
C HIS A 220 -11.78 -37.33 -9.11
N LYS A 221 -12.44 -38.12 -8.25
CA LYS A 221 -12.08 -39.52 -7.93
C LYS A 221 -11.83 -40.42 -9.15
N PRO A 222 -12.65 -40.41 -10.22
CA PRO A 222 -12.41 -41.25 -11.41
C PRO A 222 -11.08 -40.95 -12.14
N PHE A 223 -10.56 -39.74 -11.95
CA PHE A 223 -9.35 -39.23 -12.59
C PHE A 223 -8.16 -39.12 -11.63
N CYS A 224 -8.36 -39.47 -10.35
CA CYS A 224 -7.33 -39.42 -9.32
C CYS A 224 -6.39 -40.65 -9.39
N LYS A 225 -5.82 -40.92 -10.57
CA LYS A 225 -4.92 -42.04 -10.85
C LYS A 225 -3.88 -41.64 -11.91
N SER A 226 -2.70 -42.26 -11.88
CA SER A 226 -1.62 -41.93 -12.81
C SER A 226 -2.02 -42.26 -14.25
N GLY A 227 -1.72 -41.37 -15.20
CA GLY A 227 -2.05 -41.55 -16.61
C GLY A 227 -3.54 -41.38 -16.98
N ALA A 228 -4.42 -41.05 -16.03
CA ALA A 228 -5.80 -40.68 -16.37
C ALA A 228 -5.85 -39.39 -17.21
N PRO A 229 -6.87 -39.22 -18.06
CA PRO A 229 -7.16 -37.91 -18.66
C PRO A 229 -7.50 -36.89 -17.56
N CYS A 230 -7.28 -35.60 -17.82
CA CYS A 230 -7.55 -34.55 -16.85
C CYS A 230 -9.07 -34.41 -16.64
N SER A 231 -9.55 -34.37 -15.39
CA SER A 231 -10.97 -34.18 -15.06
C SER A 231 -11.48 -32.76 -15.25
N VAL A 232 -10.59 -31.87 -15.69
CA VAL A 232 -10.88 -30.46 -15.82
C VAL A 232 -11.78 -30.32 -17.02
N ILE A 233 -13.07 -30.22 -16.74
CA ILE A 233 -14.01 -29.59 -17.65
C ILE A 233 -13.46 -28.18 -17.79
N ASP A 234 -12.87 -27.88 -18.95
CA ASP A 234 -12.65 -26.51 -19.37
C ASP A 234 -14.02 -25.87 -19.31
N ARG A 235 -14.32 -25.21 -18.18
CA ARG A 235 -15.45 -24.30 -18.12
C ARG A 235 -15.10 -23.29 -19.16
N GLU A 236 -15.76 -23.39 -20.31
CA GLU A 236 -15.73 -22.37 -21.34
C GLU A 236 -15.76 -21.05 -20.61
N PHE A 237 -14.61 -20.37 -20.69
CA PHE A 237 -14.30 -19.26 -19.84
C PHE A 237 -15.22 -18.17 -20.33
N VAL A 238 -16.45 -18.11 -19.82
CA VAL A 238 -17.31 -16.94 -19.92
C VAL A 238 -16.62 -15.93 -19.02
N SER A 239 -15.50 -15.41 -19.53
CA SER A 239 -14.79 -14.25 -19.04
C SER A 239 -15.88 -13.21 -19.00
N PRO A 240 -16.37 -12.80 -17.82
CA PRO A 240 -17.31 -11.71 -17.75
C PRO A 240 -16.52 -10.54 -18.28
N ALA A 241 -16.87 -10.09 -19.49
CA ALA A 241 -16.16 -9.03 -20.17
C ALA A 241 -15.96 -7.87 -19.19
N ALA A 242 -14.72 -7.40 -19.08
CA ALA A 242 -14.28 -6.31 -18.21
C ALA A 242 -14.39 -6.57 -16.68
N ARG A 243 -13.49 -7.38 -16.12
CA ARG A 243 -13.17 -7.31 -14.68
C ARG A 243 -11.95 -6.43 -14.46
N HIS A 244 -12.09 -5.45 -13.58
CA HIS A 244 -11.06 -4.51 -13.15
C HIS A 244 -9.75 -5.22 -12.78
N VAL A 245 -8.62 -4.67 -13.24
CA VAL A 245 -7.26 -5.09 -12.88
C VAL A 245 -7.12 -5.00 -11.35
N VAL A 246 -7.10 -6.16 -10.69
CA VAL A 246 -6.90 -6.26 -9.25
C VAL A 246 -5.39 -6.20 -8.96
N PRO A 247 -4.92 -5.47 -7.94
CA PRO A 247 -3.50 -5.41 -7.59
C PRO A 247 -2.90 -6.80 -7.28
N THR A 248 -1.72 -7.04 -7.83
CA THR A 248 -0.95 -8.29 -7.75
C THR A 248 -0.62 -8.72 -6.31
N GLY A 249 -0.89 -9.97 -5.96
CA GLY A 249 -0.51 -10.61 -4.69
C GLY A 249 -1.67 -10.89 -3.73
N SER A 250 -2.91 -10.91 -4.22
CA SER A 250 -4.10 -11.04 -3.38
C SER A 250 -4.95 -12.27 -3.72
N ILE A 251 -5.58 -12.86 -2.71
CA ILE A 251 -6.71 -13.76 -2.94
C ILE A 251 -7.89 -12.87 -3.33
N SER A 252 -8.40 -13.02 -4.55
CA SER A 252 -9.56 -12.26 -4.99
C SER A 252 -10.83 -13.08 -4.79
N MET A 253 -11.83 -12.48 -4.16
CA MET A 253 -13.19 -13.00 -4.11
C MET A 253 -14.12 -11.98 -4.76
N PRO A 254 -14.85 -12.35 -5.84
CA PRO A 254 -15.87 -11.47 -6.39
C PRO A 254 -17.06 -11.41 -5.43
N MET A 255 -17.21 -10.31 -4.69
CA MET A 255 -18.36 -10.05 -3.84
C MET A 255 -19.13 -8.83 -4.36
N GLY A 256 -20.18 -9.07 -5.15
CA GLY A 256 -21.19 -8.04 -5.47
C GLY A 256 -20.65 -6.72 -6.07
N GLY A 257 -19.56 -6.75 -6.83
CA GLY A 257 -18.97 -5.56 -7.47
C GLY A 257 -17.82 -4.90 -6.70
N ILE A 258 -17.49 -5.36 -5.49
CA ILE A 258 -16.32 -4.90 -4.72
C ILE A 258 -15.26 -6.01 -4.74
N ASN A 259 -14.12 -5.75 -5.38
CA ASN A 259 -12.96 -6.63 -5.34
C ASN A 259 -12.10 -6.24 -4.13
N ALA A 260 -12.22 -6.97 -3.02
CA ALA A 260 -11.27 -6.84 -1.92
C ALA A 260 -9.97 -7.57 -2.31
N SER A 261 -8.91 -6.80 -2.55
CA SER A 261 -7.55 -7.27 -2.80
C SER A 261 -6.76 -7.13 -1.52
N SER A 262 -6.54 -8.23 -0.81
CA SER A 262 -5.72 -8.20 0.40
C SER A 262 -4.45 -9.01 0.20
N SER A 263 -3.33 -8.30 0.09
CA SER A 263 -1.97 -8.86 0.09
C SER A 263 -1.40 -9.04 1.50
N THR A 264 -2.17 -8.70 2.55
CA THR A 264 -1.76 -8.76 3.96
C THR A 264 -2.60 -9.68 4.83
N MET A 265 -3.67 -10.30 4.30
CA MET A 265 -4.54 -11.18 5.08
C MET A 265 -4.16 -12.64 4.95
N THR A 266 -4.05 -13.33 6.09
CA THR A 266 -3.81 -14.77 6.13
C THR A 266 -5.03 -15.55 5.65
N PRO A 267 -4.88 -16.79 5.16
CA PRO A 267 -6.02 -17.65 4.80
C PRO A 267 -7.04 -17.80 5.94
N GLU A 268 -6.59 -17.80 7.19
CA GLU A 268 -7.41 -17.85 8.39
C GLU A 268 -8.27 -16.58 8.54
N PHE A 269 -7.70 -15.40 8.30
CA PHE A 269 -8.44 -14.14 8.34
C PHE A 269 -9.51 -14.08 7.25
N MET A 270 -9.20 -14.57 6.04
CA MET A 270 -10.19 -14.65 4.95
C MET A 270 -11.34 -15.62 5.28
N LYS A 271 -11.05 -16.70 6.02
CA LYS A 271 -12.06 -17.62 6.53
C LYS A 271 -12.96 -16.93 7.56
N GLU A 272 -12.38 -16.15 8.47
CA GLU A 272 -13.13 -15.39 9.49
C GLU A 272 -14.07 -14.35 8.84
N ILE A 273 -13.60 -13.57 7.87
CA ILE A 273 -14.47 -12.63 7.13
C ILE A 273 -15.64 -13.37 6.48
N LYS A 274 -15.36 -14.52 5.85
CA LYS A 274 -16.40 -15.31 5.19
C LYS A 274 -17.44 -15.79 6.22
N GLU A 275 -17.01 -16.32 7.36
CA GLU A 275 -17.90 -16.78 8.43
C GLU A 275 -18.77 -15.64 8.97
N GLN A 276 -18.18 -14.44 9.17
CA GLN A 276 -18.93 -13.25 9.57
C GLN A 276 -19.96 -12.81 8.52
N LEU A 277 -19.61 -12.88 7.23
CA LEU A 277 -20.54 -12.54 6.16
C LEU A 277 -21.69 -13.55 6.04
N ASP A 278 -21.38 -14.85 6.14
CA ASP A 278 -22.40 -15.92 6.15
C ASP A 278 -23.35 -15.75 7.35
N GLU A 279 -22.85 -15.31 8.51
CA GLU A 279 -23.67 -14.95 9.67
C GLU A 279 -24.58 -13.75 9.40
N LEU A 280 -24.04 -12.69 8.78
CA LEU A 280 -24.82 -11.51 8.40
C LEU A 280 -25.93 -11.84 7.40
N ILE A 281 -25.67 -12.71 6.42
CA ILE A 281 -26.69 -13.16 5.47
C ILE A 281 -27.78 -13.97 6.19
N ARG A 282 -27.38 -14.82 7.14
CA ARG A 282 -28.32 -15.66 7.91
C ARG A 282 -29.20 -14.84 8.86
N THR A 283 -28.65 -13.81 9.48
CA THR A 283 -29.34 -12.97 10.47
C THR A 283 -30.06 -11.78 9.84
N GLY A 284 -29.57 -11.26 8.71
CA GLY A 284 -30.10 -10.08 8.01
C GLY A 284 -31.40 -10.31 7.24
N GLY A 285 -31.82 -11.56 7.04
CA GLY A 285 -33.09 -11.90 6.37
C GLY A 285 -34.35 -11.87 7.25
N ARG A 286 -34.26 -11.38 8.49
CA ARG A 286 -35.40 -11.25 9.43
C ARG A 286 -35.63 -9.80 9.88
N ARG A 287 -35.70 -8.87 8.95
CA ARG A 287 -36.32 -7.56 9.21
C ARG A 287 -37.45 -7.32 8.23
#